data_AF-A0A7V5C8I7-F1
#
_entry.id   AF-A0A7V5C8I7-F1
#
_cell.length_a   1.000
_cell.length_b   1.000
_cell.length_c   1.000
_cell.angle_alpha   90.00
_cell.angle_beta   90.00
_cell.angle_gamma   90.00
#
_symmetry.space_group_name_H-M   'P 1'
#
loop_
_entity.id
_entity.type
_entity.pdbx_description
1 polymer ?
#
loop_
_entity_poly.entity_id
_entity_poly.type
_entity_poly.pdbx_seq_one_letter_code
_entity_poly.pdbx_strand_id
1 'polypeptide(L)'
;MRKELRFHPDIYQEIKEAYDWYELGSAGLGEDFLEELERAYSLIQRFPDMWPVMEKNIRRYLLKRFPYCVIKLKKISGSTRSGFE
;
A
#
# COMPACT_ATOMS: atom_id res chain seq x y z
N MET A 1 10.39 12.16 -10.45
CA MET A 1 8.95 12.50 -10.38
C MET A 1 8.29 11.59 -9.35
N ARG A 2 7.59 12.14 -8.34
CA ARG A 2 6.76 11.34 -7.43
C ARG A 2 5.47 10.96 -8.17
N LYS A 3 5.04 9.69 -8.10
CA LYS A 3 3.74 9.28 -8.66
C LYS A 3 2.65 9.52 -7.63
N GLU A 4 1.54 10.08 -8.09
CA GLU A 4 0.31 10.22 -7.29
C GLU A 4 -0.15 8.82 -6.85
N LEU A 5 -0.44 8.67 -5.55
CA LEU A 5 -1.08 7.46 -5.03
C LEU A 5 -2.59 7.59 -5.20
N ARG A 6 -3.21 6.50 -5.65
CA ARG A 6 -4.65 6.34 -5.64
C ARG A 6 -4.99 5.18 -4.74
N PHE A 7 -5.88 5.40 -3.80
CA PHE A 7 -6.30 4.42 -2.82
C PHE A 7 -7.61 3.77 -3.28
N HIS A 8 -7.76 2.48 -2.98
CA HIS A 8 -9.05 1.81 -3.09
C HIS A 8 -10.01 2.44 -2.06
N PRO A 9 -11.30 2.64 -2.36
CA PRO A 9 -12.25 3.27 -1.43
C PRO A 9 -12.27 2.59 -0.05
N ASP A 10 -12.15 1.27 -0.03
CA ASP A 10 -12.22 0.48 1.21
C ASP A 10 -11.01 0.67 2.14
N ILE A 11 -9.88 1.20 1.64
CA ILE A 11 -8.66 1.41 2.44
C ILE A 11 -8.93 2.33 3.63
N TYR A 12 -9.82 3.32 3.48
CA TYR A 12 -10.15 4.22 4.59
C TYR A 12 -10.73 3.45 5.77
N GLN A 13 -11.65 2.53 5.51
CA GLN A 13 -12.30 1.73 6.55
C GLN A 13 -11.29 0.75 7.18
N GLU A 14 -10.46 0.09 6.37
CA GLU A 14 -9.39 -0.81 6.85
C GLU A 14 -8.39 -0.09 7.77
N ILE A 15 -7.96 1.13 7.39
CA ILE A 15 -7.04 1.94 8.21
C ILE A 15 -7.73 2.37 9.50
N LYS A 16 -8.99 2.81 9.43
CA LYS A 16 -9.74 3.26 10.61
C LYS A 16 -9.91 2.12 11.62
N GLU A 17 -10.29 0.93 11.17
CA GLU A 17 -10.45 -0.23 12.04
C GLU A 17 -9.13 -0.64 12.71
N ALA A 18 -8.03 -0.64 11.95
CA ALA A 18 -6.70 -0.90 12.50
C ALA A 18 -6.29 0.17 13.53
N TYR A 19 -6.49 1.46 13.20
CA TYR A 19 -6.21 2.57 14.10
C TYR A 19 -6.96 2.42 15.42
N ASP A 20 -8.28 2.24 15.36
CA ASP A 20 -9.15 2.14 16.53
C ASP A 20 -8.73 0.96 17.41
N TRP A 21 -8.36 -0.17 16.79
CA TRP A 21 -7.89 -1.36 17.50
C TRP A 21 -6.56 -1.11 18.25
N TYR A 22 -5.59 -0.47 17.59
CA TYR A 22 -4.30 -0.16 18.20
C TYR A 22 -4.43 0.87 19.32
N GLU A 23 -5.20 1.93 19.10
CA GLU A 23 -5.42 3.00 20.07
C GLU A 23 -6.14 2.49 21.32
N LEU A 24 -7.09 1.56 21.15
CA LEU A 24 -7.73 0.89 22.28
C LEU A 24 -6.75 0.03 23.10
N GLY A 25 -5.76 -0.58 22.45
CA GLY A 25 -4.75 -1.40 23.10
C GLY A 25 -3.74 -0.59 23.92
N SER A 26 -3.35 0.58 23.42
CA SER A 26 -2.53 1.54 24.16
C SER A 26 -2.60 2.92 23.51
N ALA A 27 -2.76 3.96 24.33
CA ALA A 27 -2.83 5.33 23.86
C ALA A 27 -1.60 5.70 23.02
N GLY A 28 -1.84 6.24 21.82
CA GLY A 28 -0.82 6.64 20.85
C GLY A 28 -0.38 5.54 19.87
N LEU A 29 -0.78 4.28 20.05
CA LEU A 29 -0.44 3.23 19.08
C LEU A 29 -1.18 3.40 17.75
N GLY A 30 -2.36 4.00 17.74
CA GLY A 30 -3.08 4.33 16.51
C GLY A 30 -2.31 5.37 15.69
N GLU A 31 -1.80 6.41 16.35
CA GLU A 31 -0.96 7.44 15.72
C GLU A 31 0.35 6.85 15.18
N ASP A 32 1.02 6.00 15.96
CA ASP A 32 2.22 5.28 15.53
C ASP A 32 1.97 4.44 14.25
N PHE A 33 0.77 3.86 14.13
CA PHE A 33 0.35 3.11 12.95
C PHE A 33 0.19 4.01 11.72
N LEU A 34 -0.45 5.17 11.86
CA LEU A 34 -0.59 6.15 10.77
C LEU A 34 0.77 6.70 10.33
N GLU A 35 1.67 7.01 11.26
CA GLU A 35 3.02 7.44 10.92
C GLU A 35 3.79 6.39 10.11
N GLU A 36 3.67 5.11 10.50
CA GLU A 36 4.32 4.02 9.77
C GLU A 36 3.73 3.84 8.36
N LEU A 37 2.42 4.02 8.19
CA LEU A 37 1.77 4.04 6.87
C LEU A 37 2.25 5.21 6.01
N GLU A 38 2.34 6.43 6.55
CA GLU A 38 2.85 7.60 5.81
C GLU A 38 4.30 7.41 5.37
N ARG A 39 5.14 6.81 6.23
CA ARG A 39 6.50 6.40 5.86
C ARG A 39 6.48 5.38 4.72
N ALA A 40 5.61 4.38 4.78
CA ALA A 40 5.44 3.39 3.72
C ALA A 40 5.03 4.03 2.39
N TYR A 41 4.02 4.91 2.40
CA TYR A 41 3.54 5.62 1.21
C TYR A 41 4.63 6.49 0.58
N SER A 42 5.36 7.23 1.40
CA SER A 42 6.50 8.04 0.95
C SER A 42 7.57 7.21 0.25
N LEU A 43 7.89 6.03 0.80
CA LEU A 43 8.85 5.09 0.20
C LEU A 43 8.34 4.48 -1.10
N ILE A 44 7.07 4.08 -1.14
CA ILE A 44 6.42 3.52 -2.34
C ILE A 44 6.36 4.55 -3.48
N GLN A 45 6.12 5.82 -3.16
CA GLN A 45 6.14 6.91 -4.14
C GLN A 45 7.55 7.21 -4.65
N ARG A 46 8.54 7.19 -3.75
CA ARG A 46 9.94 7.51 -4.07
C ARG A 46 10.63 6.39 -4.86
N PHE A 47 10.33 5.14 -4.53
CA PHE A 47 10.96 3.95 -5.11
C PHE A 47 9.91 2.95 -5.63
N PRO A 48 9.16 3.30 -6.68
CA PRO A 48 7.97 2.55 -7.09
C PRO A 48 8.22 1.12 -7.56
N ASP A 49 9.47 0.78 -7.91
CA ASP A 49 9.88 -0.52 -8.44
C ASP A 49 10.84 -1.29 -7.50
N MET A 50 11.09 -0.79 -6.29
CA MET A 50 12.07 -1.34 -5.34
C MET A 50 11.70 -2.72 -4.77
N TRP A 51 10.41 -2.99 -4.56
CA TRP A 51 9.94 -4.27 -4.00
C TRP A 51 9.60 -5.25 -5.11
N PRO A 52 10.00 -6.53 -5.03
CA PRO A 52 9.73 -7.53 -6.07
C PRO A 52 8.23 -7.66 -6.35
N VAL A 53 7.91 -8.00 -7.59
CA VAL A 53 6.54 -8.34 -8.00
C VAL A 53 6.23 -9.73 -7.46
N MET A 54 5.17 -9.86 -6.64
CA MET A 54 4.75 -11.17 -6.12
C MET A 54 3.95 -11.94 -7.17
N GLU A 55 2.96 -11.31 -7.78
CA GLU A 55 2.15 -11.90 -8.84
C GLU A 55 1.74 -10.81 -9.83
N LYS A 56 1.91 -11.04 -11.14
CA LYS A 56 1.55 -10.13 -12.24
C LYS A 56 2.04 -8.69 -12.07
N ASN A 57 1.30 -7.87 -11.33
CA ASN A 57 1.51 -6.43 -11.10
C ASN A 57 1.33 -6.01 -9.64
N ILE A 58 1.32 -6.98 -8.73
CA ILE A 58 1.17 -6.79 -7.30
C ILE A 58 2.56 -6.66 -6.68
N ARG A 59 2.80 -5.55 -5.99
CA ARG A 59 3.98 -5.36 -5.13
C ARG A 59 3.50 -5.22 -3.69
N ARG A 60 4.16 -5.93 -2.77
CA ARG A 60 3.85 -5.91 -1.34
C ARG A 60 4.94 -5.19 -0.56
N TYR A 61 4.54 -4.23 0.26
CA TYR A 61 5.42 -3.54 1.21
C TYR A 61 5.01 -3.91 2.62
N LEU A 62 5.91 -4.54 3.39
CA LEU A 62 5.64 -4.87 4.79
C LEU A 62 5.89 -3.64 5.67
N LEU A 63 4.98 -3.34 6.59
CA LEU A 63 5.25 -2.36 7.63
C LEU A 63 6.28 -2.95 8.61
N LYS A 64 7.16 -2.10 9.15
CA LYS A 64 8.25 -2.59 10.01
C LYS A 64 7.79 -2.84 11.43
N ARG A 65 6.87 -2.02 11.92
CA ARG A 65 6.40 -2.02 13.32
C ARG A 65 5.08 -2.77 13.53
N PHE A 66 4.31 -2.96 12.46
CA PHE A 66 2.96 -3.49 12.52
C PHE A 66 2.81 -4.70 11.60
N PRO A 67 1.99 -5.70 11.95
CA PRO A 67 1.74 -6.91 11.17
C PRO A 67 0.84 -6.66 9.93
N TYR A 68 1.06 -5.54 9.23
CA TYR A 68 0.30 -5.14 8.05
C TYR A 68 1.23 -5.00 6.84
N CYS A 69 0.62 -5.04 5.66
CA CYS A 69 1.32 -4.77 4.42
C CYS A 69 0.52 -3.84 3.52
N VAL A 70 1.21 -2.95 2.81
CA VAL A 70 0.62 -2.14 1.76
C VAL A 70 0.73 -2.90 0.44
N ILE A 71 -0.41 -3.14 -0.19
CA ILE A 71 -0.49 -3.78 -1.50
C ILE A 71 -0.61 -2.69 -2.58
N LYS A 72 0.35 -2.67 -3.49
CA LYS A 72 0.37 -1.78 -4.65
C LYS A 72 0.04 -2.55 -5.92
N LEU A 73 -0.94 -2.05 -6.66
CA LEU A 73 -1.31 -2.54 -7.98
C LEU A 73 -0.78 -1.59 -9.06
N LYS A 74 -0.04 -2.11 -10.04
CA LYS A 74 0.31 -1.36 -11.26
C LYS A 74 -0.74 -1.63 -12.32
N LYS A 75 -1.40 -0.58 -12.84
CA LYS A 75 -2.26 -0.71 -14.03
C LYS A 75 -1.42 -1.18 -15.21
N ILE A 76 -1.88 -2.22 -15.89
CA ILE A 76 -1.29 -2.72 -17.14
C ILE A 76 -1.69 -1.75 -18.24
N SER A 77 -0.74 -1.09 -18.88
CA SER A 77 -0.99 -0.43 -20.15
C SER A 77 -1.04 -1.50 -21.24
N GLY A 78 -2.26 -1.91 -21.63
CA GLY A 78 -2.59 -2.62 -22.85
C GLY A 78 -1.71 -3.82 -23.24
N SER A 79 -2.22 -5.04 -23.00
CA SER A 79 -1.97 -6.09 -23.98
C SER A 79 -2.71 -5.67 -25.25
N THR A 80 -1.96 -5.19 -26.25
CA THR A 80 -2.42 -5.21 -27.64
C THR A 80 -2.95 -6.61 -27.90
N ARG A 81 -4.24 -6.71 -28.26
CA ARG A 81 -4.79 -7.92 -28.87
C ARG A 81 -3.91 -8.25 -30.08
N SER A 82 -2.99 -9.20 -29.89
CA SER A 82 -2.23 -9.80 -30.98
C SER A 82 -3.16 -10.77 -31.72
N GLY A 83 -3.01 -10.79 -33.04
CA GLY A 83 -3.96 -11.31 -34.00
C GLY A 83 -4.43 -12.74 -33.75
N PHE A 84 -5.73 -12.94 -33.99
CA PHE A 84 -6.18 -14.12 -34.70
C PHE A 84 -6.09 -13.76 -36.20
N GLU A 85 -5.02 -14.22 -36.84
CA GLU A 85 -5.07 -14.67 -38.24
C GLU A 85 -5.35 -16.18 -38.22
#